data_AF-K2FNR5-F1
#
_entry.id   AF-K2FNR5-F1
#
_cell.length_a   1.000
_cell.length_b   1.000
_cell.length_c   1.000
_cell.angle_alpha   90.00
_cell.angle_beta   90.00
_cell.angle_gamma   90.00
#
_symmetry.space_group_name_H-M   'P 1'
#
loop_
_entity.id
_entity.type
_entity.pdbx_description
1 polymer ?
#
loop_
_entity_poly.entity_id
_entity_poly.type
_entity_poly.pdbx_seq_one_letter_code
_entity_poly.pdbx_strand_id
1 'polypeptide(L)'
;MDIASLTWSNTGNHHKAWTESSSTLGSVTTLHTIGDLDANKNYNVSVDSTLGQDITGANGTICNSGICKSNSQGKISFNYSGGYSTHTFDIVEGDNTAPTTTADIDTGLFNSTQNITLTCSDGSGVGCDETYYTINGNDPTTSSTPYSGSINISSTTTLKFFSTDLNGNAETFQTKTYTIDITSPNTTIDTTPNANTNSTSANFTFHASEAATFQCKLDTGSFSSCTTPKNYTSLAEGAHTFYV
;
A
#
# COMPACT_ATOMS: atom_id res chain seq x y z
N MET A 1 19.76 -19.49 34.38
CA MET A 1 20.71 -20.61 34.20
C MET A 1 21.18 -20.53 32.76
N ASP A 2 22.48 -20.64 32.48
CA ASP A 2 22.96 -20.68 31.10
C ASP A 2 22.62 -22.06 30.52
N ILE A 3 21.77 -22.13 29.49
CA ILE A 3 21.18 -23.40 29.04
C ILE A 3 22.20 -24.13 28.13
N ALA A 4 23.22 -24.74 28.74
CA ALA A 4 24.41 -25.32 28.10
C ALA A 4 24.19 -26.57 27.18
N SER A 5 23.02 -26.75 26.58
CA SER A 5 22.69 -27.94 25.77
C SER A 5 21.52 -27.72 24.81
N LEU A 6 21.57 -26.69 23.96
CA LEU A 6 20.66 -26.58 22.81
C LEU A 6 21.08 -27.63 21.78
N THR A 7 20.13 -28.41 21.24
CA THR A 7 20.42 -29.32 20.12
C THR A 7 20.32 -28.49 18.84
N TRP A 8 21.46 -28.17 18.24
CA TRP A 8 21.54 -27.37 17.03
C TRP A 8 21.18 -28.22 15.81
N SER A 9 20.11 -27.87 15.09
CA SER A 9 19.87 -28.39 13.73
C SER A 9 20.35 -27.35 12.71
N ASN A 10 21.00 -27.81 11.64
CA ASN A 10 21.56 -26.91 10.61
C ASN A 10 20.50 -26.37 9.62
N THR A 11 19.21 -26.52 9.93
CA THR A 11 18.09 -26.25 9.02
C THR A 11 17.16 -25.12 9.47
N GLY A 12 17.59 -24.25 10.40
CA GLY A 12 16.85 -23.04 10.80
C GLY A 12 15.86 -23.22 11.98
N ASN A 13 15.71 -24.45 12.48
CA ASN A 13 14.97 -24.74 13.70
C ASN A 13 15.94 -25.13 14.83
N HIS A 14 15.83 -24.46 15.97
CA HIS A 14 16.59 -24.73 17.18
C HIS A 14 15.63 -25.26 18.26
N HIS A 15 15.90 -26.46 18.77
CA HIS A 15 14.99 -27.15 19.70
C HIS A 15 15.70 -27.54 21.00
N LYS A 16 15.02 -27.33 22.14
CA LYS A 16 15.47 -27.84 23.43
C LYS A 16 14.31 -28.19 24.36
N ALA A 17 14.32 -29.43 24.84
CA ALA A 17 13.51 -29.84 25.99
C ALA A 17 14.20 -29.44 27.29
N TRP A 18 13.41 -28.95 28.25
CA TRP A 18 13.91 -28.56 29.56
C TRP A 18 12.91 -28.91 30.66
N THR A 19 13.42 -29.18 31.86
CA THR A 19 12.60 -29.48 33.03
C THR A 19 12.94 -28.50 34.13
N GLU A 20 11.96 -27.72 34.57
CA GLU A 20 12.04 -26.92 35.79
C GLU A 20 12.11 -27.86 37.00
N SER A 21 13.13 -27.71 37.84
CA SER A 21 13.17 -28.38 39.14
C SER A 21 13.28 -27.34 40.26
N SER A 22 12.19 -27.12 41.00
CA SER A 22 12.18 -26.32 42.24
C SER A 22 11.50 -27.08 43.37
N SER A 23 11.86 -26.77 44.61
CA SER A 23 11.36 -27.42 45.83
C SER A 23 10.18 -26.72 46.49
N THR A 24 9.67 -25.61 45.94
CA THR A 24 8.57 -24.79 46.50
C THR A 24 7.29 -24.91 45.65
N LEU A 25 6.09 -24.99 46.22
CA LEU A 25 4.84 -25.01 45.43
C LEU A 25 4.48 -23.60 44.93
N GLY A 26 4.37 -23.38 43.61
CA GLY A 26 4.00 -22.08 43.00
C GLY A 26 4.49 -21.92 41.56
N SER A 27 4.06 -20.84 40.87
CA SER A 27 4.63 -20.44 39.58
C SER A 27 6.02 -19.84 39.79
N VAL A 28 6.98 -20.22 38.94
CA VAL A 28 8.35 -19.71 38.97
C VAL A 28 8.61 -18.93 37.68
N THR A 29 9.29 -17.81 37.82
CA THR A 29 9.84 -17.06 36.67
C THR A 29 11.31 -17.42 36.51
N THR A 30 11.67 -17.98 35.35
CA THR A 30 13.07 -18.33 35.04
C THR A 30 13.58 -17.58 33.83
N LEU A 31 14.81 -17.06 33.95
CA LEU A 31 15.52 -16.39 32.87
C LEU A 31 16.23 -17.43 32.00
N HIS A 32 15.94 -17.34 30.71
CA HIS A 32 16.54 -18.11 29.63
C HIS A 32 17.33 -17.19 28.71
N THR A 33 18.52 -17.63 28.30
CA THR A 33 19.33 -16.96 27.27
C THR A 33 19.76 -18.00 26.25
N ILE A 34 19.51 -17.70 24.98
CA ILE A 34 19.93 -18.49 23.82
C ILE A 34 20.95 -17.65 23.06
N GLY A 35 22.05 -18.26 22.60
CA GLY A 35 23.08 -17.65 21.75
C GLY A 35 23.27 -18.43 20.46
N ASP A 36 24.28 -18.10 19.65
CA ASP A 36 24.61 -18.70 18.35
C ASP A 36 23.49 -18.61 17.28
N LEU A 37 22.58 -17.64 17.43
CA LEU A 37 21.60 -17.26 16.41
C LEU A 37 22.22 -16.26 15.42
N ASP A 38 21.64 -16.12 14.24
CA ASP A 38 21.95 -14.97 13.38
C ASP A 38 21.57 -13.67 14.11
N ALA A 39 22.48 -12.69 14.04
CA ALA A 39 22.37 -11.43 14.77
C ALA A 39 21.29 -10.51 14.19
N ASN A 40 20.57 -9.79 15.06
CA ASN A 40 19.52 -8.83 14.72
C ASN A 40 18.33 -9.40 13.92
N LYS A 41 18.07 -10.70 14.04
CA LYS A 41 17.00 -11.42 13.35
C LYS A 41 15.81 -11.69 14.29
N ASN A 42 14.61 -11.76 13.72
CA ASN A 42 13.42 -12.16 14.47
C ASN A 42 13.35 -13.69 14.52
N TYR A 43 12.92 -14.22 15.66
CA TYR A 43 12.71 -15.65 15.87
C TYR A 43 11.37 -15.90 16.53
N ASN A 44 10.69 -16.94 16.08
CA ASN A 44 9.47 -17.43 16.72
C ASN A 44 9.87 -18.35 17.87
N VAL A 45 9.53 -17.95 19.10
CA VAL A 45 9.82 -18.69 20.33
C VAL A 45 8.53 -19.29 20.87
N SER A 46 8.43 -20.61 20.80
CA SER A 46 7.26 -21.38 21.25
C SER A 46 7.60 -22.22 22.47
N VAL A 47 6.63 -22.39 23.38
CA VAL A 47 6.68 -23.33 24.51
C VAL A 47 5.61 -24.39 24.28
N ASP A 48 5.96 -25.67 24.37
CA ASP A 48 5.06 -26.80 24.11
C ASP A 48 4.27 -26.62 22.80
N SER A 49 4.99 -26.24 21.74
CA SER A 49 4.45 -25.93 20.41
C SER A 49 3.44 -24.77 20.37
N THR A 50 3.34 -23.96 21.43
CA THR A 50 2.49 -22.77 21.51
C THR A 50 3.36 -21.52 21.47
N LEU A 51 3.19 -20.69 20.42
CA LEU A 51 3.96 -19.46 20.23
C LEU A 51 3.73 -18.47 21.38
N GLY A 52 4.81 -17.98 21.98
CA GLY A 52 4.76 -16.90 22.97
C GLY A 52 4.07 -17.23 24.30
N GLN A 53 3.71 -18.49 24.54
CA GLN A 53 3.07 -18.91 25.78
C GLN A 53 3.97 -18.60 26.98
N ASP A 54 3.48 -17.75 27.88
CA ASP A 54 4.13 -17.38 29.14
C ASP A 54 5.56 -16.85 28.99
N ILE A 55 5.89 -16.28 27.82
CA ILE A 55 7.19 -15.69 27.50
C ILE A 55 7.12 -14.17 27.59
N THR A 56 8.09 -13.56 28.27
CA THR A 56 8.33 -12.10 28.24
C THR A 56 9.79 -11.79 27.96
N GLY A 57 10.07 -10.77 27.14
CA GLY A 57 11.44 -10.40 26.80
C GLY A 57 12.28 -10.00 28.03
N ALA A 58 13.57 -10.35 28.03
CA ALA A 58 14.49 -10.08 29.13
C ALA A 58 15.85 -9.56 28.62
N ASN A 59 16.62 -8.92 29.51
CA ASN A 59 17.96 -8.37 29.20
C ASN A 59 17.99 -7.52 27.91
N GLY A 60 16.96 -6.70 27.68
CA GLY A 60 16.85 -5.83 26.50
C GLY A 60 16.40 -6.52 25.22
N THR A 61 16.13 -7.83 25.26
CA THR A 61 15.45 -8.54 24.17
C THR A 61 13.99 -8.13 24.14
N ILE A 62 13.51 -7.68 22.99
CA ILE A 62 12.08 -7.42 22.77
C ILE A 62 11.46 -8.74 22.29
N CYS A 63 10.45 -9.20 23.00
CA CYS A 63 9.62 -10.34 22.63
C CYS A 63 8.15 -9.92 22.66
N ASN A 64 7.50 -9.88 21.49
CA ASN A 64 6.08 -9.53 21.37
C ASN A 64 5.33 -10.76 20.87
N SER A 65 4.43 -11.31 21.70
CA SER A 65 3.60 -12.46 21.35
C SER A 65 4.41 -13.67 20.81
N GLY A 66 5.58 -13.92 21.40
CA GLY A 66 6.47 -15.02 21.00
C GLY A 66 7.45 -14.69 19.88
N ILE A 67 7.39 -13.51 19.26
CA ILE A 67 8.39 -13.05 18.28
C ILE A 67 9.48 -12.29 19.03
N CYS A 68 10.66 -12.89 19.12
CA CYS A 68 11.80 -12.35 19.84
C CYS A 68 12.91 -11.93 18.86
N LYS A 69 13.48 -10.72 19.06
CA LYS A 69 14.59 -10.24 18.24
C LYS A 69 15.94 -10.55 18.87
N SER A 70 16.81 -11.27 18.16
CA SER A 70 18.19 -11.49 18.58
C SER A 70 18.97 -10.18 18.60
N ASN A 71 19.91 -10.05 19.54
CA ASN A 71 20.79 -8.87 19.61
C ASN A 71 21.93 -8.94 18.58
N SER A 72 22.82 -7.94 18.59
CA SER A 72 23.99 -7.87 17.69
C SER A 72 25.01 -9.00 17.87
N GLN A 73 24.88 -9.80 18.94
CA GLN A 73 25.72 -10.96 19.23
C GLN A 73 24.99 -12.28 18.95
N GLY A 74 23.81 -12.25 18.31
CA GLY A 74 23.05 -13.47 18.03
C GLY A 74 22.42 -14.09 19.27
N LYS A 75 22.01 -13.27 20.25
CA LYS A 75 21.39 -13.76 21.49
C LYS A 75 19.97 -13.26 21.69
N ILE A 76 19.11 -14.15 22.19
CA ILE A 76 17.76 -13.86 22.68
C ILE A 76 17.73 -14.18 24.17
N SER A 77 17.11 -13.32 24.98
CA SER A 77 16.83 -13.61 26.38
C SER A 77 15.36 -13.36 26.70
N PHE A 78 14.74 -14.29 27.41
CA PHE A 78 13.36 -14.15 27.85
C PHE A 78 13.14 -14.80 29.20
N ASN A 79 12.11 -14.34 29.91
CA ASN A 79 11.60 -14.98 31.09
C ASN A 79 10.44 -15.89 30.70
N TYR A 80 10.43 -17.11 31.22
CA TYR A 80 9.28 -18.00 31.20
C TYR A 80 8.63 -18.00 32.59
N SER A 81 7.30 -17.92 32.66
CA SER A 81 6.55 -17.95 33.92
C SER A 81 5.53 -19.09 33.92
N GLY A 82 5.87 -20.21 34.56
CA GLY A 82 5.03 -21.42 34.49
C GLY A 82 5.02 -22.25 35.78
N GLY A 83 4.25 -23.33 35.74
CA GLY A 83 4.23 -24.37 36.78
C GLY A 83 5.31 -25.44 36.54
N TYR A 84 5.32 -26.45 37.40
CA TYR A 84 6.33 -27.51 37.36
C TYR A 84 6.00 -28.59 36.34
N SER A 85 6.68 -28.56 35.21
CA SER A 85 6.62 -29.59 34.18
C SER A 85 7.87 -29.57 33.30
N THR A 86 8.07 -30.66 32.56
CA THR A 86 8.96 -30.64 31.39
C THR A 86 8.27 -29.85 30.29
N HIS A 87 8.93 -28.82 29.78
CA HIS A 87 8.49 -28.01 28.65
C HIS A 87 9.47 -28.14 27.48
N THR A 88 8.99 -27.96 26.26
CA THR A 88 9.82 -27.86 25.06
C THR A 88 9.85 -26.44 24.52
N PHE A 89 11.04 -25.90 24.30
CA PHE A 89 11.21 -24.63 23.58
C PHE A 89 11.62 -24.89 22.13
N ASP A 90 10.85 -24.33 21.22
CA ASP A 90 11.14 -24.29 19.79
C ASP A 90 11.46 -22.84 19.39
N ILE A 91 12.66 -22.64 18.83
CA ILE A 91 13.11 -21.35 18.30
C ILE A 91 13.35 -21.55 16.81
N VAL A 92 12.53 -20.92 16.00
CA VAL A 92 12.62 -21.00 14.54
C VAL A 92 12.98 -19.63 14.01
N GLU A 93 13.92 -19.53 13.06
CA GLU A 93 14.16 -18.24 12.38
C GLU A 93 12.83 -17.73 11.85
N GLY A 94 12.46 -16.52 12.28
CA GLY A 94 11.21 -15.89 11.91
C GLY A 94 11.24 -15.50 10.44
N ASP A 95 10.05 -15.20 9.93
CA ASP A 95 9.94 -14.59 8.62
C ASP A 95 10.77 -13.31 8.54
N ASN A 96 11.49 -13.14 7.44
CA ASN A 96 12.28 -11.96 7.12
C ASN A 96 11.91 -11.38 5.75
N THR A 97 10.94 -11.97 5.06
CA THR A 97 10.41 -11.41 3.82
C THR A 97 9.34 -10.41 4.18
N ALA A 98 9.55 -9.15 3.79
CA ALA A 98 8.49 -8.16 3.91
C ALA A 98 7.36 -8.51 2.94
N PRO A 99 6.11 -8.15 3.27
CA PRO A 99 4.98 -8.37 2.38
C PRO A 99 5.08 -7.46 1.16
N THR A 100 4.16 -7.64 0.22
CA THR A 100 4.00 -6.76 -0.95
C THR A 100 2.56 -6.33 -1.09
N THR A 101 2.32 -5.04 -1.31
CA THR A 101 0.97 -4.51 -1.54
C THR A 101 0.82 -3.97 -2.95
N THR A 102 -0.33 -4.26 -3.57
CA THR A 102 -0.70 -3.76 -4.90
C THR A 102 -2.01 -2.99 -4.84
N ALA A 103 -2.15 -1.99 -5.73
CA ALA A 103 -3.42 -1.32 -6.00
C ALA A 103 -4.04 -1.91 -7.27
N ASP A 104 -5.36 -2.11 -7.29
CA ASP A 104 -6.12 -2.61 -8.44
C ASP A 104 -6.13 -1.64 -9.63
N ILE A 105 -6.16 -0.34 -9.34
CA ILE A 105 -6.13 0.75 -10.31
C ILE A 105 -4.75 1.42 -10.23
N ASP A 106 -4.09 1.54 -11.38
CA ASP A 106 -2.78 2.19 -11.47
C ASP A 106 -2.89 3.73 -11.58
N THR A 107 -1.75 4.42 -11.55
CA THR A 107 -1.65 5.87 -11.76
C THR A 107 -2.19 6.28 -13.13
N GLY A 108 -2.81 7.46 -13.20
CA GLY A 108 -3.37 7.95 -14.46
C GLY A 108 -4.24 9.19 -14.33
N LEU A 109 -4.72 9.64 -15.48
CA LEU A 109 -5.76 10.65 -15.61
C LEU A 109 -7.11 9.95 -15.79
N PHE A 110 -8.07 10.27 -14.93
CA PHE A 110 -9.39 9.68 -14.92
C PHE A 110 -10.47 10.75 -15.03
N ASN A 111 -11.52 10.46 -15.78
CA ASN A 111 -12.67 11.36 -15.97
C ASN A 111 -13.85 11.03 -15.04
N SER A 112 -13.59 10.27 -13.98
CA SER A 112 -14.56 9.86 -12.98
C SER A 112 -13.85 9.55 -11.66
N THR A 113 -14.60 9.59 -10.56
CA THR A 113 -14.12 9.16 -9.24
C THR A 113 -13.68 7.70 -9.27
N GLN A 114 -12.53 7.41 -8.66
CA GLN A 114 -11.99 6.05 -8.55
C GLN A 114 -12.19 5.51 -7.13
N ASN A 115 -12.39 4.19 -7.01
CA ASN A 115 -12.45 3.47 -5.74
C ASN A 115 -11.32 2.43 -5.75
N ILE A 116 -10.22 2.74 -5.06
CA ILE A 116 -9.00 1.94 -5.09
C ILE A 116 -9.09 0.81 -4.07
N THR A 117 -8.77 -0.40 -4.50
CA THR A 117 -8.63 -1.58 -3.64
C THR A 117 -7.15 -1.90 -3.48
N LEU A 118 -6.68 -2.01 -2.24
CA LEU A 118 -5.34 -2.50 -1.93
C LEU A 118 -5.38 -4.00 -1.60
N THR A 119 -4.40 -4.74 -2.12
CA THR A 119 -4.23 -6.19 -1.86
C THR A 119 -2.82 -6.46 -1.38
N CYS A 120 -2.69 -6.96 -0.16
CA CYS A 120 -1.42 -7.40 0.41
C CYS A 120 -1.20 -8.90 0.19
N SER A 121 0.03 -9.29 -0.13
CA SER A 121 0.49 -10.67 -0.25
C SER A 121 1.89 -10.80 0.31
N ASP A 122 2.06 -11.79 1.18
CA ASP A 122 3.36 -12.11 1.81
C ASP A 122 4.02 -13.36 1.20
N GLY A 123 3.43 -13.92 0.13
CA GLY A 123 4.00 -15.07 -0.57
C GLY A 123 4.15 -16.30 0.32
N SER A 124 5.40 -16.71 0.58
CA SER A 124 5.73 -17.83 1.47
C SER A 124 5.98 -17.42 2.93
N GLY A 125 5.78 -16.15 3.25
CA GLY A 125 5.91 -15.61 4.59
C GLY A 125 4.75 -16.01 5.52
N VAL A 126 4.65 -15.32 6.66
CA VAL A 126 3.63 -15.60 7.69
C VAL A 126 2.29 -14.93 7.42
N GLY A 127 2.22 -14.06 6.42
CA GLY A 127 1.01 -13.35 6.03
C GLY A 127 1.02 -11.89 6.48
N CYS A 128 0.21 -11.09 5.79
CA CYS A 128 0.05 -9.69 6.08
C CYS A 128 -0.65 -9.46 7.43
N ASP A 129 -0.14 -8.52 8.22
CA ASP A 129 -0.77 -8.04 9.45
C ASP A 129 -1.73 -6.89 9.13
N GLU A 130 -1.19 -5.74 8.68
CA GLU A 130 -1.98 -4.54 8.41
C GLU A 130 -1.42 -3.76 7.22
N THR A 131 -2.28 -3.03 6.52
CA THR A 131 -1.88 -2.06 5.47
C THR A 131 -2.21 -0.66 5.94
N TYR A 132 -1.25 0.26 5.87
CA TYR A 132 -1.44 1.67 6.24
C TYR A 132 -1.27 2.58 5.03
N TYR A 133 -2.04 3.67 4.99
CA TYR A 133 -1.98 4.59 3.86
C TYR A 133 -2.17 6.07 4.24
N THR A 134 -1.79 6.93 3.32
CA THR A 134 -2.07 8.38 3.30
C THR A 134 -2.50 8.78 1.89
N ILE A 135 -3.33 9.82 1.78
CA ILE A 135 -3.81 10.36 0.48
C ILE A 135 -3.23 11.73 0.14
N ASN A 136 -2.42 12.30 1.04
CA ASN A 136 -1.82 13.62 0.86
C ASN A 136 -0.36 13.56 0.38
N GLY A 137 0.16 12.37 0.06
CA GLY A 137 1.54 12.15 -0.37
C GLY A 137 2.59 12.10 0.76
N ASN A 138 2.19 12.24 2.03
CA ASN A 138 3.10 12.02 3.16
C ASN A 138 3.44 10.55 3.31
N ASP A 139 4.64 10.23 3.80
CA ASP A 139 4.99 8.84 4.07
C ASP A 139 4.10 8.28 5.21
N PRO A 140 3.41 7.14 4.98
CA PRO A 140 2.63 6.49 6.02
C PRO A 140 3.51 5.91 7.12
N THR A 141 2.93 5.77 8.30
CA THR A 141 3.49 5.06 9.46
C THR A 141 2.44 4.08 10.00
N THR A 142 2.80 3.23 10.96
CA THR A 142 1.84 2.35 11.66
C THR A 142 0.81 3.10 12.52
N SER A 143 0.92 4.44 12.62
CA SER A 143 -0.10 5.31 13.22
C SER A 143 -0.97 6.03 12.18
N SER A 144 -0.74 5.78 10.88
CA SER A 144 -1.58 6.27 9.79
C SER A 144 -2.88 5.48 9.70
N THR A 145 -3.75 5.84 8.75
CA THR A 145 -5.05 5.18 8.61
C THR A 145 -4.86 3.72 8.15
N PRO A 146 -5.41 2.73 8.88
CA PRO A 146 -5.41 1.35 8.43
C PRO A 146 -6.41 1.15 7.29
N TYR A 147 -6.03 0.36 6.31
CA TYR A 147 -6.87 0.03 5.17
C TYR A 147 -7.93 -0.99 5.59
N SER A 148 -9.20 -0.59 5.52
CA SER A 148 -10.35 -1.42 5.93
C SER A 148 -11.43 -1.56 4.84
N GLY A 149 -11.18 -0.99 3.66
CA GLY A 149 -12.10 -0.97 2.54
C GLY A 149 -11.63 -0.01 1.45
N SER A 150 -12.38 0.04 0.34
CA SER A 150 -12.00 0.83 -0.84
C SER A 150 -11.72 2.30 -0.50
N ILE A 151 -10.65 2.85 -1.06
CA ILE A 151 -10.25 4.25 -0.90
C ILE A 151 -10.88 5.08 -2.02
N ASN A 152 -11.76 6.01 -1.65
CA ASN A 152 -12.42 6.89 -2.61
C ASN A 152 -11.51 8.06 -3.02
N ILE A 153 -11.28 8.23 -4.32
CA ILE A 153 -10.43 9.27 -4.91
C ILE A 153 -11.27 10.10 -5.88
N SER A 154 -11.68 11.29 -5.44
CA SER A 154 -12.56 12.20 -6.19
C SER A 154 -11.89 13.45 -6.74
N SER A 155 -10.61 13.64 -6.43
CA SER A 155 -9.77 14.76 -6.90
C SER A 155 -8.33 14.29 -7.07
N THR A 156 -7.48 15.13 -7.65
CA THR A 156 -6.04 14.84 -7.74
C THR A 156 -5.46 14.48 -6.37
N THR A 157 -4.91 13.27 -6.25
CA THR A 157 -4.53 12.65 -4.98
C THR A 157 -3.24 11.84 -5.15
N THR A 158 -2.33 11.95 -4.18
CA THR A 158 -1.14 11.09 -4.09
C THR A 158 -1.34 10.10 -2.95
N LEU A 159 -1.67 8.87 -3.31
CA LEU A 159 -1.81 7.75 -2.40
C LEU A 159 -0.43 7.15 -2.12
N LYS A 160 -0.05 7.06 -0.85
CA LYS A 160 1.09 6.26 -0.40
C LYS A 160 0.62 5.18 0.56
N PHE A 161 1.20 3.99 0.46
CA PHE A 161 0.84 2.86 1.31
C PHE A 161 2.01 1.91 1.53
N PHE A 162 1.92 1.14 2.61
CA PHE A 162 2.78 -0.01 2.89
C PHE A 162 2.06 -0.99 3.82
N SER A 163 2.52 -2.23 3.81
CA SER A 163 2.11 -3.27 4.75
C SER A 163 3.21 -3.74 5.68
N THR A 164 2.78 -4.22 6.84
CA THR A 164 3.56 -5.06 7.75
C THR A 164 3.05 -6.49 7.70
N ASP A 165 3.94 -7.47 7.90
CA ASP A 165 3.55 -8.86 8.15
C ASP A 165 3.38 -9.12 9.66
N LEU A 166 2.95 -10.34 10.00
CA LEU A 166 2.77 -10.77 11.39
C LEU A 166 4.09 -10.86 12.19
N ASN A 167 5.24 -10.90 11.51
CA ASN A 167 6.57 -10.90 12.11
C ASN A 167 7.17 -9.48 12.25
N GLY A 168 6.42 -8.45 11.85
CA GLY A 168 6.79 -7.04 11.92
C GLY A 168 7.73 -6.57 10.79
N ASN A 169 7.93 -7.36 9.73
CA ASN A 169 8.64 -6.90 8.55
C ASN A 169 7.74 -5.92 7.78
N ALA A 170 8.31 -4.81 7.35
CA ALA A 170 7.62 -3.76 6.63
C ALA A 170 8.13 -3.66 5.20
N GLU A 171 7.22 -3.52 4.23
CA GLU A 171 7.62 -3.23 2.85
C GLU A 171 8.06 -1.76 2.68
N THR A 172 8.72 -1.46 1.57
CA THR A 172 8.99 -0.07 1.18
C THR A 172 7.72 0.63 0.70
N PHE A 173 7.59 1.93 0.96
CA PHE A 173 6.42 2.70 0.54
C PHE A 173 6.15 2.60 -0.96
N GLN A 174 4.92 2.24 -1.31
CA GLN A 174 4.38 2.37 -2.66
C GLN A 174 3.76 3.77 -2.83
N THR A 175 3.88 4.35 -4.03
CA THR A 175 3.29 5.66 -4.35
C THR A 175 2.49 5.58 -5.64
N LYS A 176 1.24 6.05 -5.61
CA LYS A 176 0.34 6.17 -6.76
C LYS A 176 -0.23 7.58 -6.84
N THR A 177 -0.15 8.20 -8.01
CA THR A 177 -0.75 9.51 -8.26
C THR A 177 -1.97 9.36 -9.17
N TYR A 178 -3.12 9.84 -8.71
CA TYR A 178 -4.35 9.85 -9.49
C TYR A 178 -4.68 11.30 -9.80
N THR A 179 -4.90 11.62 -11.07
CA THR A 179 -5.43 12.91 -11.49
C THR A 179 -6.88 12.70 -11.89
N ILE A 180 -7.81 13.40 -11.24
CA ILE A 180 -9.23 13.30 -11.54
C ILE A 180 -9.67 14.58 -12.24
N ASP A 181 -10.12 14.44 -13.48
CA ASP A 181 -10.64 15.53 -14.31
C ASP A 181 -12.05 15.19 -14.81
N ILE A 182 -13.04 15.62 -14.02
CA ILE A 182 -14.46 15.47 -14.35
C ILE A 182 -15.02 16.71 -15.05
N THR A 183 -14.18 17.71 -15.33
CA THR A 183 -14.61 18.91 -16.04
C THR A 183 -14.62 18.63 -17.53
N SER A 184 -15.72 18.97 -18.21
CA SER A 184 -15.79 18.84 -19.66
C SER A 184 -15.17 20.07 -20.33
N PRO A 185 -14.58 19.92 -21.52
CA PRO A 185 -14.05 21.04 -22.26
C PRO A 185 -15.17 22.03 -22.60
N ASN A 186 -14.86 23.32 -22.49
CA ASN A 186 -15.72 24.40 -22.97
C ASN A 186 -15.17 24.94 -24.29
N THR A 187 -16.03 25.13 -25.29
CA THR A 187 -15.67 25.63 -26.62
C THR A 187 -16.00 27.12 -26.72
N THR A 188 -15.05 27.92 -27.18
CA THR A 188 -15.22 29.37 -27.43
C THR A 188 -14.96 29.68 -28.90
N ILE A 189 -15.85 30.45 -29.52
CA ILE A 189 -15.63 31.00 -30.87
C ILE A 189 -14.90 32.34 -30.72
N ASP A 190 -13.72 32.42 -31.32
CA ASP A 190 -12.82 33.57 -31.21
C ASP A 190 -13.05 34.59 -32.32
N THR A 191 -13.26 34.11 -33.54
CA THR A 191 -13.51 34.97 -34.71
C THR A 191 -14.78 34.54 -35.43
N THR A 192 -15.55 35.55 -35.83
CA THR A 192 -16.78 35.39 -36.61
C THR A 192 -16.76 36.37 -37.78
N PRO A 193 -17.43 36.05 -38.91
CA PRO A 193 -17.70 37.04 -39.93
C PRO A 193 -18.55 38.19 -39.38
N ASN A 194 -18.51 39.35 -40.03
CA ASN A 194 -19.41 40.46 -39.70
C ASN A 194 -20.87 40.00 -39.77
N ALA A 195 -21.68 40.40 -38.78
CA ALA A 195 -23.09 39.98 -38.65
C ALA A 195 -23.93 40.25 -39.92
N ASN A 196 -23.61 41.34 -40.63
CA ASN A 196 -24.14 41.62 -41.96
C ASN A 196 -22.97 41.85 -42.92
N THR A 197 -22.92 41.10 -44.02
CA THR A 197 -21.84 41.16 -45.03
C THR A 197 -22.37 40.76 -46.41
N ASN A 198 -21.75 41.28 -47.47
CA ASN A 198 -21.99 40.82 -48.85
C ASN A 198 -20.98 39.75 -49.30
N SER A 199 -20.09 39.31 -48.40
CA SER A 199 -19.18 38.19 -48.65
C SER A 199 -19.95 36.87 -48.68
N THR A 200 -19.68 36.04 -49.69
CA THR A 200 -20.20 34.66 -49.79
C THR A 200 -19.29 33.63 -49.12
N SER A 201 -18.29 34.09 -48.35
CA SER A 201 -17.40 33.26 -47.54
C SER A 201 -17.45 33.65 -46.07
N ALA A 202 -17.23 32.67 -45.20
CA ALA A 202 -17.20 32.81 -43.75
C ALA A 202 -15.99 32.06 -43.18
N ASN A 203 -15.26 32.72 -42.28
CA ASN A 203 -14.16 32.13 -41.51
C ASN A 203 -14.51 32.18 -40.03
N PHE A 204 -14.30 31.06 -39.34
CA PHE A 204 -14.44 30.93 -37.89
C PHE A 204 -13.15 30.36 -37.32
N THR A 205 -12.66 30.97 -36.25
CA THR A 205 -11.68 30.34 -35.35
C THR A 205 -12.33 30.11 -34.01
N PHE A 206 -11.96 29.02 -33.38
CA PHE A 206 -12.46 28.60 -32.07
C PHE A 206 -11.38 27.79 -31.37
N HIS A 207 -11.48 27.69 -30.04
CA HIS A 207 -10.63 26.85 -29.21
C HIS A 207 -11.46 26.18 -28.10
N ALA A 208 -10.86 25.21 -27.43
CA ALA A 208 -11.41 24.58 -26.23
C ALA A 208 -10.57 24.96 -25.01
N SER A 209 -11.19 24.94 -23.82
CA SER A 209 -10.50 25.20 -22.55
C SER A 209 -9.41 24.19 -22.22
N GLU A 210 -9.42 23.04 -22.89
CA GLU A 210 -8.47 21.94 -22.75
C GLU A 210 -8.40 21.13 -24.06
N ALA A 211 -7.60 20.07 -24.09
CA ALA A 211 -7.43 19.25 -25.28
C ALA A 211 -8.76 18.58 -25.69
N ALA A 212 -9.29 18.94 -26.85
CA ALA A 212 -10.56 18.44 -27.36
C ALA A 212 -10.53 18.22 -28.87
N THR A 213 -11.53 17.48 -29.38
CA THR A 213 -11.85 17.41 -30.80
C THR A 213 -13.16 18.16 -31.05
N PHE A 214 -13.32 18.72 -32.25
CA PHE A 214 -14.48 19.55 -32.59
C PHE A 214 -15.34 18.90 -33.66
N GLN A 215 -16.65 19.14 -33.57
CA GLN A 215 -17.58 18.87 -34.64
C GLN A 215 -18.25 20.16 -35.05
N CYS A 216 -18.26 20.45 -36.34
CA CYS A 216 -18.85 21.67 -36.87
C CYS A 216 -20.05 21.33 -37.75
N LYS A 217 -21.02 22.23 -37.77
CA LYS A 217 -22.01 22.31 -38.85
C LYS A 217 -22.33 23.76 -39.19
N LEU A 218 -22.86 23.95 -40.40
CA LEU A 218 -23.47 25.18 -40.83
C LEU A 218 -24.98 24.92 -41.03
N ASP A 219 -25.78 25.82 -40.50
CA ASP A 219 -27.24 25.82 -40.59
C ASP A 219 -27.86 24.49 -40.12
N THR A 220 -28.66 23.87 -40.98
CA THR A 220 -29.34 22.59 -40.75
C THR A 220 -28.50 21.39 -41.19
N GLY A 221 -27.24 21.61 -41.59
CA GLY A 221 -26.31 20.54 -41.93
C GLY A 221 -26.06 19.57 -40.75
N SER A 222 -25.47 18.43 -41.06
CA SER A 222 -25.04 17.47 -40.03
C SER A 222 -23.71 17.88 -39.42
N PHE A 223 -23.53 17.58 -38.12
CA PHE A 223 -22.23 17.71 -37.48
C PHE A 223 -21.21 16.80 -38.14
N SER A 224 -20.02 17.35 -38.42
CA SER A 224 -18.88 16.62 -38.98
C SER A 224 -17.60 17.08 -38.29
N SER A 225 -16.63 16.16 -38.14
CA SER A 225 -15.34 16.50 -37.54
C SER A 225 -14.72 17.70 -38.26
N CYS A 226 -14.19 18.64 -37.51
CA CYS A 226 -13.58 19.85 -38.04
C CYS A 226 -12.38 20.30 -37.21
N THR A 227 -11.59 21.20 -37.80
CA THR A 227 -10.48 21.88 -37.16
C THR A 227 -10.64 23.39 -37.30
N THR A 228 -10.08 24.14 -36.35
CA THR A 228 -9.92 25.59 -36.46
C THR A 228 -8.67 25.92 -37.29
N PRO A 229 -8.67 26.92 -38.20
CA PRO A 229 -9.82 27.70 -38.64
C PRO A 229 -10.79 26.90 -39.53
N LYS A 230 -12.10 27.12 -39.38
CA LYS A 230 -13.14 26.55 -40.25
C LYS A 230 -13.62 27.59 -41.26
N ASN A 231 -13.45 27.24 -42.54
CA ASN A 231 -13.85 28.08 -43.67
C ASN A 231 -15.07 27.49 -44.39
N TYR A 232 -15.99 28.36 -44.79
CA TYR A 232 -17.07 28.08 -45.72
C TYR A 232 -17.02 29.05 -46.90
N THR A 233 -17.37 28.57 -48.08
CA THR A 233 -17.39 29.33 -49.34
C THR A 233 -18.69 29.08 -50.06
N SER A 234 -19.03 29.95 -51.01
CA SER A 234 -20.23 29.81 -51.86
C SER A 234 -21.52 29.75 -51.04
N LEU A 235 -21.58 30.53 -49.96
CA LEU A 235 -22.79 30.69 -49.15
C LEU A 235 -23.87 31.41 -49.96
N ALA A 236 -25.09 30.88 -49.91
CA ALA A 236 -26.24 31.52 -50.52
C ALA A 236 -26.60 32.81 -49.78
N GLU A 237 -27.39 33.69 -50.41
CA GLU A 237 -27.95 34.84 -49.70
C GLU A 237 -28.91 34.36 -48.61
N GLY A 238 -28.71 34.82 -47.38
CA GLY A 238 -29.56 34.46 -46.25
C GLY A 238 -28.81 34.52 -44.92
N ALA A 239 -29.56 34.28 -43.84
CA ALA A 239 -28.97 34.13 -42.51
C ALA A 239 -28.35 32.74 -42.38
N HIS A 240 -27.10 32.70 -41.90
CA HIS A 240 -26.39 31.47 -41.62
C HIS A 240 -26.04 31.34 -40.14
N THR A 241 -26.08 30.13 -39.59
CA THR A 241 -25.70 29.84 -38.20
C THR A 241 -24.60 28.77 -38.16
N PHE A 242 -23.48 29.10 -37.55
CA PHE A 242 -22.39 28.16 -37.31
C PHE A 242 -22.50 27.53 -35.91
N TYR A 243 -22.27 26.22 -35.83
CA TYR A 243 -22.18 25.47 -34.57
C TYR A 243 -20.84 24.75 -34.52
N VAL A 244 -20.23 24.72 -33.33
CA VAL A 244 -19.01 24.00 -32.98
C VAL A 244 -19.07 23.50 -31.55
#